data_AF-A0A922LGW5-F1
#
_entry.id   AF-A0A922LGW5-F1
#
_cell.length_a   1.000
_cell.length_b   1.000
_cell.length_c   1.000
_cell.angle_alpha   90.00
_cell.angle_beta   90.00
_cell.angle_gamma   90.00
#
_symmetry.space_group_name_H-M   'P 1'
#
loop_
_entity.id
_entity.type
_entity.pdbx_description
1 polymer ?
#
loop_
_entity_poly.entity_id
_entity_poly.type
_entity_poly.pdbx_seq_one_letter_code
_entity_poly.pdbx_strand_id
1 'polypeptide(L)'
;MPPAWLTLEKLNECKEAEENDSGCTSPPHSQYIEISTLLLQHAAEDIPNPESIRNIVRDVWDIRVGKLLSSVNGFLSSGSSTARVSQLTNMELTTLHNLLTNSMDQLSLLRQATSQAVEFGGSAVNRTSFLNSSSVGN
;
A
#
# COMPACT_ATOMS: atom_id res chain seq x y z
N MET A 1 3.47 -28.75 19.55
CA MET A 1 4.73 -28.59 18.77
C MET A 1 4.60 -27.44 17.78
N PRO A 2 5.52 -26.47 17.77
CA PRO A 2 5.46 -25.31 16.89
C PRO A 2 5.80 -25.65 15.42
N PRO A 3 5.34 -24.84 14.45
CA PRO A 3 5.72 -24.97 13.05
C PRO A 3 7.24 -24.80 12.84
N ALA A 4 7.80 -25.49 11.84
CA ALA A 4 9.24 -25.48 11.57
C ALA A 4 9.82 -24.10 11.20
N TRP A 5 8.99 -23.19 10.67
CA TRP A 5 9.39 -21.81 10.34
C TRP A 5 9.41 -20.88 11.57
N LEU A 6 8.74 -21.25 12.67
CA LEU A 6 8.62 -20.44 13.89
C LEU A 6 9.82 -20.67 14.80
N THR A 7 11.01 -20.42 14.27
CA THR A 7 12.29 -20.52 14.99
C THR A 7 13.04 -19.20 14.87
N LEU A 8 13.85 -18.87 15.88
CA LEU A 8 14.63 -17.63 15.86
C LEU A 8 15.56 -17.54 14.65
N GLU A 9 16.19 -18.66 14.27
CA GLU A 9 17.08 -18.72 13.12
C GLU A 9 16.35 -18.36 11.82
N LYS A 10 15.21 -19.02 11.53
CA LYS A 10 14.46 -18.76 10.30
C LYS A 10 13.82 -17.39 10.27
N LEU A 11 13.36 -16.88 11.41
CA LEU A 11 12.80 -15.54 11.47
C LEU A 11 13.87 -14.45 11.32
N ASN A 12 15.11 -14.69 11.78
CA ASN A 12 16.24 -13.79 11.50
C ASN A 12 16.63 -13.81 10.03
N GLU A 13 16.73 -14.99 9.40
CA GLU A 13 16.96 -15.09 7.95
C GLU A 13 15.89 -14.29 7.16
N CYS A 14 14.62 -14.42 7.54
CA CYS A 14 13.54 -13.65 6.92
C CYS A 14 13.66 -12.15 7.18
N LYS A 15 14.02 -11.73 8.41
CA LYS A 15 14.23 -10.32 8.74
C LYS A 15 15.37 -9.73 7.92
N GLU A 16 16.51 -10.40 7.83
CA GLU A 16 17.66 -9.96 7.04
C GLU A 16 17.32 -9.90 5.54
N ALA A 17 16.55 -10.86 5.02
CA ALA A 17 16.08 -10.80 3.64
C ALA A 17 15.18 -9.57 3.40
N GLU A 18 14.30 -9.24 4.35
CA GLU A 18 13.51 -8.03 4.29
C GLU A 18 14.35 -6.75 4.41
N GLU A 19 15.39 -6.70 5.22
CA GLU A 19 16.21 -5.48 5.30
C GLU A 19 17.03 -5.22 4.03
N ASN A 20 17.44 -6.29 3.33
CA ASN A 20 18.28 -6.20 2.15
C ASN A 20 17.50 -5.94 0.84
N ASP A 21 16.22 -6.29 0.77
CA ASP A 21 15.39 -6.07 -0.41
C ASP A 21 14.63 -4.75 -0.35
N SER A 22 14.52 -4.05 -1.48
CA SER A 22 13.72 -2.84 -1.62
C SER A 22 12.20 -3.08 -1.53
N GLY A 23 11.73 -4.25 -1.95
CA GLY A 23 10.35 -4.72 -1.91
C GLY A 23 10.12 -5.79 -0.85
N CYS A 24 8.87 -6.18 -0.63
CA CYS A 24 8.56 -7.27 0.31
C CYS A 24 9.05 -8.59 -0.27
N THR A 25 9.78 -9.37 0.51
CA THR A 25 10.25 -10.71 0.11
C THR A 25 9.18 -11.77 0.36
N SER A 26 9.48 -13.04 0.08
CA SER A 26 8.54 -14.12 0.37
C SER A 26 8.34 -14.25 1.89
N PRO A 27 7.11 -14.15 2.41
CA PRO A 27 6.88 -14.28 3.83
C PRO A 27 7.18 -15.73 4.29
N PRO A 28 7.52 -15.93 5.58
CA PRO A 28 7.77 -17.27 6.13
C PRO A 28 6.57 -18.21 5.95
N HIS A 29 5.37 -17.65 6.07
CA HIS A 29 4.09 -18.32 5.87
C HIS A 29 3.04 -17.27 5.49
N SER A 30 1.98 -17.66 4.78
CA SER A 30 0.90 -16.76 4.35
C SER A 30 0.15 -16.07 5.50
N GLN A 31 0.17 -16.69 6.68
CA GLN A 31 -0.52 -16.27 7.90
C GLN A 31 0.41 -16.31 9.13
N TYR A 32 1.67 -15.90 8.94
CA TYR A 32 2.68 -16.03 9.99
C TYR A 32 2.34 -15.22 11.26
N ILE A 33 1.63 -14.10 11.14
CA ILE A 33 1.22 -13.24 12.27
C ILE A 33 0.13 -13.89 13.10
N GLU A 34 -0.89 -14.41 12.44
CA GLU A 34 -2.04 -15.03 13.09
C GLU A 34 -1.59 -16.27 13.85
N ILE A 35 -0.80 -17.13 13.19
CA ILE A 35 -0.30 -18.37 13.77
C ILE A 35 0.65 -18.07 14.93
N SER A 36 1.63 -17.18 14.73
CA SER A 36 2.59 -16.85 15.80
C SER A 36 1.90 -16.22 17.00
N THR A 37 0.94 -15.31 16.79
CA THR A 37 0.20 -14.66 17.87
C THR A 37 -0.61 -15.69 18.67
N LEU A 38 -1.37 -16.56 17.99
CA LEU A 38 -2.18 -17.58 18.64
C LEU A 38 -1.32 -18.56 19.45
N LEU A 39 -0.21 -19.02 18.88
CA LEU A 39 0.71 -19.95 19.53
C LEU A 39 1.43 -19.30 20.72
N LEU A 40 1.93 -18.07 20.57
CA LEU A 40 2.60 -17.34 21.66
C LEU A 40 1.64 -16.89 22.76
N GLN A 41 0.32 -16.93 22.53
CA GLN A 41 -0.69 -16.62 23.54
C GLN A 41 -1.13 -17.85 24.33
N HIS A 42 -1.26 -19.01 23.68
CA HIS A 42 -1.86 -20.21 24.30
C HIS A 42 -0.89 -21.38 24.51
N ALA A 43 0.26 -21.38 23.84
CA ALA A 43 1.22 -22.48 23.84
C ALA A 43 2.67 -21.97 23.91
N ALA A 44 2.90 -20.87 24.65
CA ALA A 44 4.23 -20.27 24.76
C ALA A 44 5.26 -21.20 25.43
N GLU A 45 4.81 -22.10 26.31
CA GLU A 45 5.62 -23.11 26.99
C GLU A 45 6.21 -24.18 26.06
N ASP A 46 5.58 -24.42 24.91
CA ASP A 46 6.06 -25.33 23.87
C ASP A 46 7.12 -24.70 22.95
N ILE A 47 7.40 -23.41 23.13
CA ILE A 47 8.22 -22.60 22.23
C ILE A 47 9.49 -22.15 22.96
N PRO A 48 10.69 -22.41 22.41
CA PRO A 48 11.92 -21.89 22.98
C PRO A 48 11.99 -20.37 22.79
N ASN A 49 12.29 -19.64 23.87
CA ASN A 49 12.45 -18.18 23.87
C ASN A 49 11.25 -17.43 23.26
N PRO A 50 10.03 -17.61 23.79
CA PRO A 50 8.80 -17.11 23.18
C PRO A 50 8.78 -15.57 23.04
N GLU A 51 9.36 -14.85 23.99
CA GLU A 51 9.46 -13.38 23.92
C GLU A 51 10.41 -12.89 22.82
N SER A 52 11.52 -13.60 22.59
CA SER A 52 12.40 -13.28 21.47
C SER A 52 11.71 -13.53 20.13
N ILE A 53 10.92 -14.60 20.02
CA ILE A 53 10.10 -14.88 18.83
C ILE A 53 9.04 -13.80 18.63
N ARG A 54 8.37 -13.35 19.71
CA ARG A 54 7.40 -12.26 19.64
C ARG A 54 8.02 -10.98 19.07
N ASN A 55 9.20 -10.62 19.56
CA ASN A 55 9.91 -9.42 19.11
C ASN A 55 10.29 -9.50 17.63
N ILE A 56 10.89 -10.61 17.19
CA ILE A 56 11.33 -10.74 15.80
C ILE A 56 10.16 -10.81 14.81
N VAL A 57 9.05 -11.47 15.17
CA VAL A 57 7.84 -11.48 14.35
C VAL A 57 7.32 -10.05 14.16
N ARG A 58 7.34 -9.25 15.23
CA ARG A 58 6.92 -7.86 15.19
C ARG A 58 7.87 -7.01 14.35
N ASP A 59 9.18 -7.20 14.48
CA ASP A 59 10.17 -6.50 13.64
C ASP A 59 9.93 -6.78 12.15
N VAL A 60 9.76 -8.06 11.77
CA VAL A 60 9.48 -8.45 10.38
C VAL A 60 8.19 -7.80 9.87
N TRP A 61 7.14 -7.79 10.69
CA TRP A 61 5.89 -7.12 10.37
C TRP A 61 6.06 -5.62 10.16
N ASP A 62 6.73 -4.92 11.08
CA ASP A 62 6.92 -3.48 11.02
C ASP A 62 7.73 -3.07 9.78
N ILE A 63 8.77 -3.84 9.43
CA ILE A 63 9.54 -3.63 8.19
C ILE A 63 8.64 -3.77 6.96
N ARG A 64 7.84 -4.85 6.88
CA ARG A 64 6.99 -5.15 5.72
C ARG A 64 5.85 -4.13 5.56
N VAL A 65 5.19 -3.74 6.66
CA VAL A 65 4.20 -2.66 6.65
C VAL A 65 4.84 -1.33 6.28
N GLY A 66 6.06 -1.04 6.76
CA GLY A 66 6.83 0.13 6.35
C GLY A 66 7.07 0.19 4.85
N LYS A 67 7.50 -0.92 4.24
CA LYS A 67 7.67 -1.04 2.78
C LYS A 67 6.35 -0.87 2.02
N LEU A 68 5.27 -1.47 2.50
CA LEU A 68 3.94 -1.30 1.93
C LEU A 68 3.53 0.18 1.91
N LEU A 69 3.71 0.89 3.04
CA LEU A 69 3.43 2.32 3.14
C LEU A 69 4.28 3.14 2.17
N SER A 70 5.59 2.87 2.08
CA SER A 70 6.48 3.55 1.14
C SER A 70 6.07 3.30 -0.32
N SER A 71 5.68 2.07 -0.65
CA SER A 71 5.18 1.69 -1.98
C SER A 71 3.90 2.44 -2.34
N VAL A 72 2.93 2.50 -1.42
CA VAL A 72 1.68 3.24 -1.59
C VAL A 72 1.95 4.74 -1.76
N ASN A 73 2.84 5.32 -0.95
CA ASN A 73 3.17 6.74 -1.07
C ASN A 73 3.82 7.08 -2.43
N GLY A 74 4.72 6.21 -2.90
CA GLY A 74 5.30 6.32 -4.24
C GLY A 74 4.24 6.22 -5.35
N PHE A 75 3.30 5.28 -5.22
CA PHE A 75 2.18 5.13 -6.15
C PHE A 75 1.32 6.39 -6.22
N LEU A 76 0.90 6.95 -5.08
CA LEU A 76 0.10 8.18 -5.01
C LEU A 76 0.81 9.36 -5.68
N SER A 77 2.12 9.50 -5.41
CA SER A 77 2.94 10.57 -5.96
C SER A 77 3.16 10.45 -7.47
N SER A 78 3.20 9.22 -8.00
CA SER A 78 3.39 8.97 -9.43
C SER A 78 2.17 9.33 -10.29
N GLY A 79 0.99 9.44 -9.70
CA GLY A 79 -0.26 9.64 -10.44
C GLY A 79 -0.76 8.41 -11.21
N SER A 80 -0.09 7.26 -11.09
CA SER A 80 -0.47 6.00 -11.76
C SER A 80 -1.91 5.58 -11.41
N SER A 81 -2.56 4.88 -12.34
CA SER A 81 -3.88 4.28 -12.16
C SER A 81 -3.83 2.84 -11.64
N THR A 82 -2.71 2.15 -11.82
CA THR A 82 -2.55 0.74 -11.46
C THR A 82 -1.25 0.50 -10.71
N ALA A 83 -1.33 -0.28 -9.63
CA ALA A 83 -0.18 -0.77 -8.86
C ALA A 83 -0.16 -2.30 -8.87
N ARG A 84 1.03 -2.90 -8.85
CA ARG A 84 1.17 -4.33 -8.58
C ARG A 84 1.45 -4.52 -7.09
N VAL A 85 0.70 -5.44 -6.49
CA VAL A 85 0.88 -5.87 -5.11
C VAL A 85 1.52 -7.27 -5.16
N SER A 86 2.77 -7.37 -4.73
CA SER A 86 3.53 -8.63 -4.74
C SER A 86 3.95 -9.01 -3.34
N GLN A 87 3.88 -10.32 -3.05
CA GLN A 87 4.47 -10.95 -1.86
C GLN A 87 3.97 -10.40 -0.50
N LEU A 88 2.81 -9.76 -0.44
CA LEU A 88 2.17 -9.34 0.82
C LEU A 88 1.27 -10.43 1.39
N THR A 89 1.12 -10.44 2.70
CA THR A 89 0.14 -11.28 3.40
C THR A 89 -1.22 -10.58 3.52
N ASN A 90 -2.29 -11.35 3.76
CA ASN A 90 -3.64 -10.79 3.92
C ASN A 90 -3.72 -9.86 5.14
N MET A 91 -3.03 -10.20 6.22
CA MET A 91 -2.99 -9.38 7.42
C MET A 91 -2.34 -8.02 7.13
N GLU A 92 -1.21 -8.00 6.40
CA GLU A 92 -0.54 -6.76 5.98
C GLU A 92 -1.46 -5.90 5.10
N LEU A 93 -2.10 -6.49 4.10
CA LEU A 93 -2.98 -5.77 3.18
C LEU A 93 -4.16 -5.12 3.91
N THR A 94 -4.70 -5.81 4.91
CA THR A 94 -5.85 -5.33 5.69
C THR A 94 -5.53 -4.05 6.46
N THR A 95 -4.26 -3.80 6.81
CA THR A 95 -3.85 -2.59 7.56
C THR A 95 -4.22 -1.28 6.87
N LEU A 96 -4.15 -1.24 5.54
CA LEU A 96 -4.39 -0.03 4.75
C LEU A 96 -5.60 -0.12 3.83
N HIS A 97 -6.12 -1.33 3.59
CA HIS A 97 -7.17 -1.58 2.60
C HIS A 97 -8.34 -0.59 2.69
N ASN A 98 -8.95 -0.47 3.88
CA ASN A 98 -10.14 0.37 4.05
C ASN A 98 -9.83 1.86 3.82
N LEU A 99 -8.68 2.34 4.27
CA LEU A 99 -8.29 3.73 4.07
C LEU A 99 -7.99 4.01 2.60
N LEU A 100 -7.20 3.14 1.97
CA LEU A 100 -6.72 3.32 0.61
C LEU A 100 -7.87 3.29 -0.39
N THR A 101 -8.74 2.30 -0.31
CA THR A 101 -9.87 2.16 -1.25
C THR A 101 -10.79 3.37 -1.17
N ASN A 102 -11.21 3.77 0.03
CA ASN A 102 -12.07 4.93 0.21
C ASN A 102 -11.42 6.24 -0.29
N SER A 103 -10.14 6.45 0.01
CA SER A 103 -9.44 7.68 -0.38
C SER A 103 -9.20 7.73 -1.89
N MET A 104 -8.88 6.58 -2.51
CA MET A 104 -8.66 6.46 -3.95
C MET A 104 -9.95 6.68 -4.74
N ASP A 105 -11.09 6.19 -4.24
CA ASP A 105 -12.40 6.45 -4.86
C ASP A 105 -12.67 7.96 -4.91
N GLN A 106 -12.49 8.67 -3.79
CA GLN A 106 -12.65 10.13 -3.74
C GLN A 106 -11.67 10.85 -4.66
N LEU A 107 -10.41 10.44 -4.65
CA LEU A 107 -9.38 11.01 -5.51
C LEU A 107 -9.68 10.79 -7.00
N SER A 108 -10.27 9.63 -7.36
CA SER A 108 -10.71 9.36 -8.73
C SER A 108 -11.86 10.28 -9.17
N LEU A 109 -12.82 10.55 -8.29
CA LEU A 109 -13.93 11.46 -8.55
C LEU A 109 -13.42 12.89 -8.75
N LEU A 110 -12.51 13.35 -7.89
CA LEU A 110 -11.89 14.68 -8.01
C LEU A 110 -11.09 14.83 -9.30
N ARG A 111 -10.34 13.80 -9.70
CA ARG A 111 -9.60 13.80 -10.98
C ARG A 111 -10.56 13.92 -12.16
N GLN A 112 -11.65 13.14 -12.17
CA GLN A 112 -12.66 13.20 -13.24
C GLN A 112 -13.33 14.58 -13.32
N ALA A 113 -13.74 15.16 -12.18
CA ALA A 113 -14.34 16.49 -12.13
C ALA A 113 -13.37 17.57 -12.65
N THR A 114 -12.08 17.46 -12.30
CA THR A 114 -11.04 18.38 -12.77
C THR A 114 -10.84 18.26 -14.29
N SER A 115 -10.79 17.04 -14.84
CA SER A 115 -10.68 16.81 -16.28
C SER A 115 -11.87 17.41 -17.06
N GLN A 116 -13.10 17.23 -16.56
CA GLN A 116 -14.29 17.82 -17.18
C GLN A 116 -14.26 19.36 -17.15
N ALA A 117 -13.84 19.96 -16.03
CA ALA A 117 -13.75 21.42 -15.93
C ALA A 117 -12.76 22.03 -16.94
N VAL A 118 -11.64 21.34 -17.21
CA VAL A 118 -10.66 21.76 -18.22
C VAL A 118 -11.25 21.76 -19.63
N GLU A 119 -12.08 20.77 -19.97
CA GLU A 119 -12.74 20.68 -21.28
C GLU A 119 -13.79 21.80 -21.49
N PHE A 120 -14.55 22.15 -20.45
CA PHE A 120 -15.50 23.27 -20.51
C PHE A 120 -14.82 24.66 -20.55
N GLY A 121 -13.68 24.83 -19.87
CA GLY A 121 -12.90 26.06 -19.89
C GLY A 121 -12.25 26.38 -21.25
N GLY A 122 -11.88 25.34 -22.02
CA GLY A 122 -11.31 25.48 -23.37
C GLY A 122 -12.30 25.99 -24.42
N SER A 123 -13.61 25.74 -24.25
CA SER A 123 -14.65 26.17 -25.20
C SER A 123 -15.11 27.63 -25.03
N ALA A 124 -14.72 28.31 -23.95
CA ALA A 124 -15.09 29.71 -23.71
C ALA A 124 -14.21 30.72 -24.46
N VAL A 125 -12.96 30.36 -24.81
CA VAL A 125 -11.99 31.28 -25.43
C VAL A 125 -12.28 31.53 -26.92
N ASN A 126 -12.99 30.64 -27.61
CA ASN A 126 -13.28 30.79 -29.05
C ASN A 126 -14.56 31.59 -29.39
N ARG A 127 -15.26 32.16 -28.39
CA ARG A 127 -16.55 32.85 -28.63
C ARG A 127 -16.47 34.37 -28.77
N THR A 128 -15.29 34.98 -28.69
CA THR A 128 -15.13 36.44 -28.71
C THR A 128 -14.71 37.04 -30.07
N SER A 129 -14.55 36.24 -31.13
CA SER A 129 -14.09 36.72 -32.45
C SER A 129 -15.18 37.02 -33.49
N PHE A 130 -16.48 36.88 -33.17
CA PHE A 130 -17.57 37.03 -34.15
C PHE A 130 -18.43 38.30 -34.04
N LEU A 131 -18.07 39.27 -33.18
CA LEU A 131 -18.89 40.48 -32.96
C LEU A 131 -18.27 41.78 -33.49
N ASN A 132 -17.16 41.75 -34.25
CA ASN A 132 -16.52 42.98 -34.75
C ASN A 132 -16.44 43.09 -36.29
N SER A 133 -17.50 42.71 -37.00
CA SER A 133 -17.60 42.93 -38.46
C SER A 133 -18.98 43.40 -38.89
N SER A 134 -19.48 44.48 -38.27
CA SER A 134 -20.66 45.21 -38.78
C SER A 134 -20.69 46.64 -38.25
N SER A 135 -19.69 47.45 -38.60
CA SER A 135 -19.79 48.91 -38.52
C SER A 135 -18.74 49.60 -39.41
N VAL A 136 -18.80 49.38 -40.73
CA VAL A 136 -18.31 50.34 -41.72
C VAL A 136 -19.28 50.29 -42.90
N GLY A 137 -20.09 51.33 -43.08
CA GLY A 137 -21.02 51.40 -44.20
C GLY A 137 -22.07 52.51 -44.06
N ASN A 138 -21.62 53.76 -44.21
CA ASN A 138 -22.25 54.92 -44.89
C ASN A 138 -21.90 56.24 -44.22
#